data_AF-A0A8I6SQI1-F1
#
_entry.id   AF-A0A8I6SQI1-F1
#
_cell.length_a   1.000
_cell.length_b   1.000
_cell.length_c   1.000
_cell.angle_alpha   90.00
_cell.angle_beta   90.00
_cell.angle_gamma   90.00
#
_symmetry.space_group_name_H-M   'P 1'
#
loop_
_entity.id
_entity.type
_entity.pdbx_description
1 polymer ?
#
loop_
_entity_poly.entity_id
_entity_poly.type
_entity_poly.pdbx_seq_one_letter_code
_entity_poly.pdbx_strand_id
1 'polypeptide(L)'
;MHLNICNLLLKKSNVIQTYKPSPSLNFGMFLPKRLIPISNSHNTLPVHQFGFRHLHSAIQQGLQVINTIFSAIENKYYCSAVFLDVTEAFDRVWHPGLLFKLKSFFHHTQYLILNSFLLDHWFKLLHKAGFAPRLYATFKNGLAYEFVPGNVINVDTVKAPTIYPLIASMMAKIHTVHRDMNASPCLWYKIEKQLKLIPSVYTSKNKQLIFEETFPNGIEFLWKEFVLLKSILSKENSPIVFCHNDLLLANIIHQGNKITFIDYEYASCNYQAYDIGNHFAEFSGVTEMDYSLFPGEDFQRSWLRIYLEEYYNITSPSRVVSEEDVSTLYQQVNRFVLASHLYWATWALVQGQHSSIDFDFIRYGAERMKEYEIRKRKVL
;
A
#
# COMPACT_ATOMS: atom_id res chain seq x y z
N MET A 1 25.17 -37.97 -22.11
CA MET A 1 24.24 -37.81 -20.97
C MET A 1 23.69 -36.38 -21.03
N HIS A 2 22.54 -36.17 -21.66
CA HIS A 2 21.87 -34.86 -21.70
C HIS A 2 20.84 -34.82 -20.56
N LEU A 3 21.10 -33.98 -19.56
CA LEU A 3 20.19 -33.77 -18.43
C LEU A 3 19.23 -32.62 -18.79
N ASN A 4 17.96 -32.92 -19.02
CA ASN A 4 16.90 -31.91 -19.15
C ASN A 4 16.17 -31.79 -17.82
N ILE A 5 16.30 -30.63 -17.16
CA ILE A 5 15.57 -30.29 -15.93
C ILE A 5 14.23 -29.67 -16.33
N CYS A 6 13.11 -30.27 -15.90
CA CYS A 6 11.76 -29.75 -16.14
C CYS A 6 11.06 -29.41 -14.83
N ASN A 7 10.59 -28.17 -14.72
CA ASN A 7 9.74 -27.71 -13.62
C ASN A 7 8.27 -27.94 -13.98
N LEU A 8 7.56 -28.78 -13.22
CA LEU A 8 6.11 -28.96 -13.32
C LEU A 8 5.46 -28.88 -11.94
N LEU A 9 4.45 -28.02 -11.82
CA LEU A 9 3.56 -27.87 -10.67
C LEU A 9 2.24 -28.55 -10.98
N LEU A 10 1.81 -29.52 -10.17
CA LEU A 10 0.47 -30.11 -10.20
C LEU A 10 -0.25 -29.77 -8.90
N LYS A 11 -1.48 -29.24 -8.99
CA LYS A 11 -2.38 -29.01 -7.85
C LYS A 11 -3.62 -29.89 -8.00
N LYS A 12 -3.95 -30.70 -7.00
CA LYS A 12 -5.21 -31.48 -6.93
C LYS A 12 -6.38 -30.56 -6.53
N SER A 13 -7.53 -30.83 -7.13
CA SER A 13 -8.76 -30.04 -7.09
C SER A 13 -9.65 -30.32 -5.88
N ASN A 14 -10.57 -29.36 -5.64
CA ASN A 14 -11.99 -29.50 -5.26
C ASN A 14 -12.37 -28.61 -4.07
N VAL A 15 -12.83 -27.38 -4.35
CA VAL A 15 -14.04 -26.72 -3.83
C VAL A 15 -14.14 -25.38 -4.58
N ILE A 16 -15.21 -25.21 -5.36
CA ILE A 16 -15.57 -23.91 -5.95
C ILE A 16 -16.44 -23.20 -4.93
N GLN A 17 -15.89 -22.20 -4.25
CA GLN A 17 -16.68 -21.15 -3.61
C GLN A 17 -16.31 -19.83 -4.29
N THR A 18 -17.29 -19.26 -4.98
CA THR A 18 -17.23 -17.94 -5.62
C THR A 18 -17.02 -16.86 -4.56
N TYR A 19 -15.76 -16.46 -4.37
CA TYR A 19 -15.39 -15.26 -3.64
C TYR A 19 -15.45 -14.08 -4.60
N LYS A 20 -16.32 -13.09 -4.32
CA LYS A 20 -16.34 -11.82 -5.05
C LYS A 20 -15.03 -11.06 -4.75
N PRO A 21 -14.28 -10.60 -5.77
CA PRO A 21 -13.10 -9.78 -5.54
C PRO A 21 -13.50 -8.39 -5.03
N SER A 22 -12.77 -7.88 -4.05
CA SER A 22 -12.76 -6.46 -3.71
C SER A 22 -12.15 -5.64 -4.87
N PRO A 23 -12.45 -4.33 -4.99
CA PRO A 23 -12.19 -3.56 -6.22
C PRO A 23 -10.73 -3.17 -6.51
N SER A 24 -9.72 -3.72 -5.82
CA SER A 24 -8.30 -3.36 -6.03
C SER A 24 -7.60 -4.13 -7.17
N LEU A 25 -8.37 -4.76 -8.06
CA LEU A 25 -7.88 -5.60 -9.16
C LEU A 25 -7.43 -4.79 -10.38
N ASN A 26 -6.32 -4.05 -10.27
CA ASN A 26 -5.66 -3.45 -11.44
C ASN A 26 -4.14 -3.70 -11.53
N PHE A 27 -3.48 -4.19 -10.48
CA PHE A 27 -2.05 -4.52 -10.56
C PHE A 27 -1.75 -5.80 -11.36
N GLY A 28 -2.66 -6.78 -11.36
CA GLY A 28 -2.45 -8.08 -11.99
C GLY A 28 -2.50 -8.12 -13.53
N MET A 29 -3.17 -7.16 -14.17
CA MET A 29 -3.38 -7.15 -15.62
C MET A 29 -2.35 -6.32 -16.41
N PHE A 30 -1.71 -5.34 -15.75
CA PHE A 30 -0.79 -4.41 -16.40
C PHE A 30 0.68 -4.84 -16.39
N LEU A 31 1.11 -5.53 -15.32
CA LEU A 31 2.49 -5.99 -15.17
C LEU A 31 2.92 -7.00 -16.25
N PRO A 32 2.12 -8.04 -16.60
CA PRO A 32 2.50 -8.97 -17.67
C PRO A 32 2.57 -8.26 -19.03
N LYS A 33 1.59 -7.41 -19.37
CA LYS A 33 1.53 -6.72 -20.67
C LYS A 33 2.67 -5.73 -20.91
N ARG A 34 3.26 -5.16 -19.85
CA ARG A 34 4.39 -4.22 -19.94
C ARG A 34 5.76 -4.86 -19.71
N LEU A 35 5.85 -5.86 -18.83
CA LEU A 35 7.14 -6.51 -18.50
C LEU A 35 7.49 -7.64 -19.47
N ILE A 36 6.52 -8.38 -20.02
CA ILE A 36 6.79 -9.49 -20.95
C ILE A 36 7.48 -9.00 -22.23
N PRO A 37 7.05 -7.89 -22.87
CA PRO A 37 7.75 -7.37 -24.06
C PRO A 37 9.21 -7.00 -23.78
N ILE A 38 9.48 -6.38 -22.62
CA ILE A 38 10.82 -5.95 -22.18
C ILE A 38 11.69 -7.18 -21.80
N SER A 39 11.08 -8.16 -21.13
CA SER A 39 11.73 -9.41 -20.75
C SER A 39 12.14 -10.23 -21.98
N ASN A 40 11.29 -10.25 -23.00
CA ASN A 40 11.55 -10.86 -24.30
C ASN A 40 12.62 -10.10 -25.09
N SER A 41 12.61 -8.76 -25.11
CA SER A 41 13.63 -7.97 -25.82
C SER A 41 15.03 -8.12 -25.24
N HIS A 42 15.14 -8.40 -23.94
CA HIS A 42 16.40 -8.65 -23.25
C HIS A 42 16.75 -10.15 -23.09
N ASN A 43 15.98 -11.08 -23.67
CA ASN A 43 16.19 -12.53 -23.56
C ASN A 43 16.38 -13.04 -22.12
N THR A 44 15.67 -12.41 -21.17
CA THR A 44 15.86 -12.65 -19.73
C THR A 44 15.21 -13.95 -19.24
N LEU A 45 14.31 -14.54 -20.02
CA LEU A 45 13.64 -15.80 -19.70
C LEU A 45 14.40 -16.97 -20.34
N PRO A 46 14.81 -18.00 -19.58
CA PRO A 46 15.39 -19.21 -20.14
C PRO A 46 14.50 -19.82 -21.24
N VAL A 47 15.12 -20.41 -22.28
CA VAL A 47 14.42 -20.96 -23.45
C VAL A 47 13.41 -22.05 -23.07
N HIS A 48 13.66 -22.76 -21.97
CA HIS A 48 12.81 -23.82 -21.44
C HIS A 48 11.71 -23.33 -20.48
N GLN A 49 11.62 -22.02 -20.20
CA GLN A 49 10.61 -21.46 -19.29
C GLN A 49 9.35 -21.04 -20.09
N PHE A 50 8.26 -21.77 -19.87
CA PHE A 50 6.97 -21.53 -20.54
C PHE A 50 6.11 -20.48 -19.81
N GLY A 51 6.27 -20.35 -18.50
CA GLY A 51 5.62 -19.30 -17.72
C GLY A 51 6.08 -17.91 -18.15
N PHE A 52 5.14 -16.99 -18.32
CA PHE A 52 5.34 -15.60 -18.75
C PHE A 52 5.72 -15.39 -20.23
N ARG A 53 5.60 -16.42 -21.08
CA ARG A 53 5.67 -16.28 -22.55
C ARG A 53 4.27 -16.21 -23.16
N HIS A 54 4.09 -15.35 -24.15
CA HIS A 54 2.84 -15.27 -24.91
C HIS A 54 2.59 -16.61 -25.64
N LEU A 55 1.35 -17.12 -25.61
CA LEU A 55 0.92 -18.40 -26.22
C LEU A 55 1.49 -19.70 -25.59
N HIS A 56 2.15 -19.62 -24.43
CA HIS A 56 2.69 -20.78 -23.73
C HIS A 56 1.96 -21.00 -22.39
N SER A 57 1.36 -22.17 -22.20
CA SER A 57 0.65 -22.58 -20.99
C SER A 57 1.47 -23.60 -20.18
N ALA A 58 1.18 -23.71 -18.89
CA ALA A 58 1.74 -24.77 -18.05
C ALA A 58 1.39 -26.19 -18.58
N ILE A 59 0.27 -26.31 -19.28
CA ILE A 59 -0.17 -27.56 -19.94
C ILE A 59 0.80 -27.94 -21.07
N GLN A 60 1.24 -26.98 -21.88
CA GLN A 60 2.23 -27.24 -22.96
C GLN A 60 3.60 -27.65 -22.42
N GLN A 61 4.02 -27.11 -21.25
CA GLN A 61 5.24 -27.54 -20.58
C GLN A 61 5.13 -29.00 -20.11
N GLY A 62 3.96 -29.39 -19.59
CA GLY A 62 3.61 -30.78 -19.29
C GLY A 62 3.68 -31.69 -20.51
N LEU A 63 3.09 -31.26 -21.62
CA LEU A 63 3.10 -32.00 -22.88
C LEU A 63 4.51 -32.19 -23.46
N GLN A 64 5.41 -31.21 -23.31
CA GLN A 64 6.79 -31.36 -23.78
C GLN A 64 7.56 -32.43 -22.98
N VAL A 65 7.34 -32.50 -21.66
CA VAL A 65 7.91 -33.57 -20.82
C VAL A 65 7.38 -34.92 -21.26
N ILE A 66 6.06 -35.02 -21.45
CA ILE A 66 5.39 -36.23 -21.92
C ILE A 66 5.95 -36.67 -23.29
N ASN A 67 6.07 -35.74 -24.24
CA ASN A 67 6.63 -36.03 -25.57
C ASN A 67 8.09 -36.46 -25.52
N THR A 68 8.90 -35.86 -24.62
CA THR A 68 10.30 -36.24 -24.44
C THR A 68 10.41 -37.66 -23.88
N ILE A 69 9.54 -38.03 -22.93
CA ILE A 69 9.45 -39.38 -22.37
C ILE A 69 9.02 -40.37 -23.44
N PHE A 70 7.95 -40.07 -24.20
CA PHE A 70 7.48 -40.95 -25.28
C PHE A 70 8.51 -41.15 -26.37
N SER A 71 9.17 -40.08 -26.83
CA SER A 71 10.23 -40.17 -27.83
C SER A 71 11.43 -41.00 -27.33
N ALA A 72 11.79 -40.89 -26.05
CA ALA A 72 12.83 -41.73 -25.47
C ALA A 72 12.42 -43.21 -25.41
N ILE A 73 11.16 -43.51 -25.07
CA ILE A 73 10.61 -44.88 -25.07
C ILE A 73 10.63 -45.47 -26.49
N GLU A 74 10.14 -44.72 -27.48
CA GLU A 74 10.10 -45.16 -28.89
C GLU A 74 11.51 -45.48 -29.43
N ASN A 75 12.50 -44.66 -29.06
CA ASN A 75 13.88 -44.82 -29.50
C ASN A 75 14.73 -45.72 -28.58
N LYS A 76 14.12 -46.39 -27.60
CA LYS A 76 14.80 -47.27 -26.62
C LYS A 76 15.93 -46.58 -25.84
N TYR A 77 15.78 -45.29 -25.56
CA TYR A 77 16.71 -44.53 -24.74
C TYR A 77 16.30 -44.52 -23.27
N TYR A 78 17.29 -44.39 -22.38
CA TYR A 78 17.03 -44.16 -20.97
C TYR A 78 16.65 -42.70 -20.73
N CYS A 79 15.46 -42.47 -20.15
CA CYS A 79 14.98 -41.14 -19.76
C CYS A 79 14.95 -41.02 -18.24
N SER A 80 15.85 -40.20 -17.69
CA SER A 80 15.88 -39.88 -16.26
C SER A 80 15.23 -38.51 -16.03
N ALA A 81 14.23 -38.46 -15.15
CA ALA A 81 13.60 -37.21 -14.73
C ALA A 81 13.98 -36.91 -13.27
N VAL A 82 14.43 -35.68 -13.02
CA VAL A 82 14.65 -35.15 -11.68
C VAL A 82 13.54 -34.16 -11.39
N PHE A 83 12.66 -34.52 -10.45
CA PHE A 83 11.61 -33.63 -9.96
C PHE A 83 12.13 -32.92 -8.71
N LEU A 84 12.33 -31.62 -8.81
CA LEU A 84 12.66 -30.79 -7.66
C LEU A 84 11.35 -30.32 -7.04
N ASP A 85 11.07 -30.77 -5.82
CA ASP A 85 10.02 -30.15 -5.00
C ASP A 85 10.51 -28.77 -4.58
N VAL A 86 9.99 -27.74 -5.25
CA VAL A 86 10.26 -26.35 -4.93
C VAL A 86 9.09 -25.77 -4.13
N THR A 87 8.64 -26.50 -3.12
CA THR A 87 7.97 -25.88 -1.98
C THR A 87 8.88 -24.76 -1.49
N GLU A 88 8.36 -23.53 -1.45
CA GLU A 88 9.09 -22.34 -0.99
C GLU A 88 10.20 -21.79 -1.93
N ALA A 89 10.15 -22.06 -3.24
CA ALA A 89 11.13 -21.52 -4.20
C ALA A 89 11.32 -20.00 -4.10
N PHE A 90 10.23 -19.27 -3.82
CA PHE A 90 10.21 -17.82 -3.69
C PHE A 90 10.83 -17.34 -2.36
N ASP A 91 10.63 -18.08 -1.27
CA ASP A 91 11.14 -17.72 0.06
C ASP A 91 12.65 -17.98 0.21
N ARG A 92 13.24 -18.79 -0.68
CA ARG A 92 14.67 -19.07 -0.74
C ARG A 92 15.41 -18.31 -1.85
N VAL A 93 14.73 -17.39 -2.55
CA VAL A 93 15.40 -16.56 -3.56
C VAL A 93 16.32 -15.57 -2.88
N TRP A 94 17.56 -15.50 -3.35
CA TRP A 94 18.52 -14.48 -2.92
C TRP A 94 18.07 -13.09 -3.40
N HIS A 95 17.16 -12.46 -2.67
CA HIS A 95 16.54 -11.19 -3.02
C HIS A 95 17.56 -10.05 -3.27
N PRO A 96 18.66 -9.91 -2.51
CA PRO A 96 19.70 -8.92 -2.84
C PRO A 96 20.31 -9.13 -4.22
N GLY A 97 20.65 -10.37 -4.59
CA GLY A 97 21.17 -10.71 -5.91
C GLY A 97 20.13 -10.58 -7.02
N LEU A 98 18.86 -10.88 -6.73
CA LEU A 98 17.75 -10.67 -7.66
C LEU A 98 17.51 -9.18 -7.91
N LEU A 99 17.45 -8.35 -6.86
CA LEU A 99 17.26 -6.90 -6.96
C LEU A 99 18.41 -6.23 -7.70
N PHE A 100 19.66 -6.68 -7.48
CA PHE A 100 20.82 -6.22 -8.24
C PHE A 100 20.65 -6.48 -9.74
N LYS A 101 20.19 -7.69 -10.12
CA LYS A 101 19.86 -8.04 -11.50
C LYS A 101 18.67 -7.23 -12.03
N LEU A 102 17.60 -7.08 -11.26
CA LEU A 102 16.41 -6.33 -11.70
C LEU A 102 16.72 -4.84 -11.94
N LYS A 103 17.64 -4.25 -11.18
CA LYS A 103 18.12 -2.87 -11.39
C LYS A 103 18.81 -2.68 -12.73
N SER A 104 19.47 -3.71 -13.26
CA SER A 104 20.10 -3.66 -14.59
C SER A 104 19.12 -3.93 -15.73
N PHE A 105 18.01 -4.63 -15.48
CA PHE A 105 17.06 -5.06 -16.52
C PHE A 105 15.82 -4.17 -16.68
N PHE A 106 15.44 -3.43 -15.64
CA PHE A 106 14.20 -2.66 -15.62
C PHE A 106 14.48 -1.18 -15.36
N HIS A 107 13.70 -0.30 -16.00
CA HIS A 107 13.80 1.14 -15.76
C HIS A 107 13.47 1.47 -14.29
N HIS A 108 14.02 2.56 -13.77
CA HIS A 108 13.94 2.95 -12.35
C HIS A 108 12.52 2.84 -11.75
N THR A 109 11.48 3.26 -12.47
CA THR A 109 10.09 3.18 -12.01
C THR A 109 9.58 1.73 -11.88
N GLN A 110 9.95 0.85 -12.82
CA GLN A 110 9.58 -0.56 -12.80
C GLN A 110 10.36 -1.32 -11.73
N TYR A 111 11.65 -0.99 -11.58
CA TYR A 111 12.47 -1.48 -10.48
C TYR A 111 11.86 -1.13 -9.13
N LEU A 112 11.38 0.11 -8.92
CA LEU A 112 10.77 0.51 -7.64
C LEU A 112 9.48 -0.25 -7.31
N ILE A 113 8.64 -0.55 -8.31
CA ILE A 113 7.42 -1.36 -8.13
C ILE A 113 7.78 -2.80 -7.79
N LEU A 114 8.74 -3.38 -8.51
CA LEU A 114 9.23 -4.72 -8.22
C LEU A 114 9.94 -4.77 -6.87
N ASN A 115 10.66 -3.71 -6.50
CA ASN A 115 11.33 -3.59 -5.22
C ASN A 115 10.30 -3.49 -4.08
N SER A 116 9.25 -2.66 -4.19
CA SER A 116 8.21 -2.59 -3.15
C SER A 116 7.45 -3.91 -3.01
N PHE A 117 7.15 -4.56 -4.13
CA PHE A 117 6.47 -5.86 -4.17
C PHE A 117 7.35 -7.01 -3.64
N LEU A 118 8.64 -7.04 -3.99
CA LEU A 118 9.59 -8.03 -3.47
C LEU A 118 9.95 -7.75 -2.00
N LEU A 119 9.77 -6.51 -1.55
CA LEU A 119 9.91 -6.07 -0.18
C LEU A 119 8.57 -6.03 0.55
N ASP A 120 7.73 -7.06 0.41
CA ASP A 120 6.70 -7.49 1.39
C ASP A 120 7.21 -7.59 2.86
N HIS A 121 8.45 -7.16 3.11
CA HIS A 121 9.06 -6.81 4.37
C HIS A 121 8.08 -6.20 5.37
N TRP A 122 7.28 -5.19 5.01
CA TRP A 122 6.39 -4.56 6.00
C TRP A 122 5.26 -5.47 6.44
N PHE A 123 4.60 -6.19 5.53
CA PHE A 123 3.57 -7.17 5.89
C PHE A 123 4.17 -8.33 6.71
N LYS A 124 5.32 -8.88 6.28
CA LYS A 124 6.03 -9.94 7.00
C LYS A 124 6.50 -9.48 8.38
N LEU A 125 6.95 -8.23 8.50
CA LEU A 125 7.42 -7.62 9.75
C LEU A 125 6.24 -7.39 10.70
N LEU A 126 5.13 -6.86 10.21
CA LEU A 126 3.90 -6.71 11.00
C LEU A 126 3.32 -8.05 11.41
N HIS A 127 3.38 -9.06 10.55
CA HIS A 127 2.95 -10.40 10.91
C HIS A 127 3.81 -10.98 12.03
N LYS A 128 5.14 -10.85 11.94
CA LYS A 128 6.07 -11.23 13.02
C LYS A 128 5.82 -10.47 14.32
N ALA A 129 5.43 -9.20 14.22
CA ALA A 129 5.08 -8.36 15.36
C ALA A 129 3.65 -8.60 15.89
N GLY A 130 2.86 -9.48 15.26
CA GLY A 130 1.49 -9.83 15.69
C GLY A 130 0.42 -8.82 15.29
N PHE A 131 0.72 -7.88 14.39
CA PHE A 131 -0.18 -6.81 13.96
C PHE A 131 -0.84 -7.06 12.58
N ALA A 132 -0.28 -7.95 11.76
CA ALA A 132 -0.90 -8.34 10.49
C ALA A 132 -1.44 -9.78 10.53
N PRO A 133 -2.55 -10.06 9.81
CA PRO A 133 -3.11 -11.41 9.69
C PRO A 133 -2.10 -12.40 9.13
N ARG A 134 -2.30 -13.69 9.37
CA ARG A 134 -1.39 -14.72 8.87
C ARG A 134 -1.32 -14.71 7.34
N LEU A 135 -0.12 -14.45 6.80
CA LEU A 135 0.14 -14.55 5.36
C LEU A 135 0.20 -16.03 4.97
N TYR A 136 -0.66 -16.47 4.05
CA TYR A 136 -0.65 -17.83 3.51
C TYR A 136 0.18 -17.94 2.23
N ALA A 137 0.08 -16.95 1.34
CA ALA A 137 0.83 -16.94 0.09
C ALA A 137 0.95 -15.52 -0.50
N THR A 138 2.03 -15.30 -1.26
CA THR A 138 2.19 -14.13 -2.12
C THR A 138 2.20 -14.56 -3.58
N PHE A 139 1.56 -13.78 -4.44
CA PHE A 139 1.46 -14.02 -5.87
C PHE A 139 1.87 -12.76 -6.62
N LYS A 140 2.32 -12.89 -7.87
CA LYS A 140 2.72 -11.74 -8.71
C LYS A 140 1.66 -10.62 -8.83
N ASN A 141 0.40 -10.94 -8.54
CA ASN A 141 -0.75 -10.05 -8.69
C ASN A 141 -1.57 -9.89 -7.40
N GLY A 142 -1.09 -10.34 -6.23
CA GLY A 142 -1.84 -10.21 -4.99
C GLY A 142 -1.31 -11.07 -3.85
N LEU A 143 -2.05 -11.06 -2.75
CA LEU A 143 -1.72 -11.75 -1.51
C LEU A 143 -2.91 -12.61 -1.06
N ALA A 144 -2.64 -13.76 -0.45
CA ALA A 144 -3.62 -14.50 0.33
C ALA A 144 -3.19 -14.49 1.80
N TYR A 145 -4.02 -13.89 2.64
CA TYR A 145 -3.82 -13.84 4.09
C TYR A 145 -5.12 -14.19 4.81
N GLU A 146 -5.00 -14.47 6.10
CA GLU A 146 -6.08 -14.87 6.98
C GLU A 146 -7.25 -13.87 6.97
N PHE A 147 -8.46 -14.41 6.88
CA PHE A 147 -9.67 -13.63 7.02
C PHE A 147 -9.83 -13.20 8.48
N VAL A 148 -10.01 -11.90 8.71
CA VAL A 148 -10.23 -11.33 10.05
C VAL A 148 -11.73 -11.19 10.28
N PRO A 149 -12.35 -12.01 11.15
CA PRO A 149 -13.79 -11.89 11.42
C PRO A 149 -14.05 -10.66 12.30
N GLY A 150 -15.03 -9.84 11.96
CA GLY A 150 -15.43 -8.70 12.78
C GLY A 150 -16.29 -7.70 12.01
N ASN A 151 -16.62 -6.60 12.68
CA ASN A 151 -17.35 -5.49 12.08
C ASN A 151 -16.38 -4.46 11.55
N VAL A 152 -16.60 -4.00 10.33
CA VAL A 152 -15.85 -2.89 9.73
C VAL A 152 -16.29 -1.59 10.40
N ILE A 153 -15.33 -0.76 10.81
CA ILE A 153 -15.62 0.56 11.37
C ILE A 153 -16.18 1.49 10.27
N ASN A 154 -17.10 2.36 10.67
CA ASN A 154 -17.73 3.35 9.81
C ASN A 154 -17.85 4.70 10.55
N VAL A 155 -18.40 5.71 9.87
CA VAL A 155 -18.50 7.07 10.39
C VAL A 155 -19.32 7.18 11.68
N ASP A 156 -20.31 6.29 11.86
CA ASP A 156 -21.18 6.28 13.06
C ASP A 156 -20.48 5.63 14.26
N THR A 157 -19.64 4.63 14.00
CA THR A 157 -19.03 3.79 15.05
C THR A 157 -17.66 4.28 15.49
N VAL A 158 -16.92 4.98 14.63
CA VAL A 158 -15.51 5.35 14.90
C VAL A 158 -15.31 6.19 16.16
N LYS A 159 -16.31 7.02 16.53
CA LYS A 159 -16.27 7.87 17.73
C LYS A 159 -16.78 7.18 19.00
N ALA A 160 -17.25 5.93 18.92
CA ALA A 160 -17.83 5.26 20.08
C ALA A 160 -16.81 5.11 21.22
N PRO A 161 -17.17 5.42 22.48
CA PRO A 161 -16.25 5.35 23.62
C PRO A 161 -15.64 3.97 23.87
N THR A 162 -16.29 2.91 23.40
CA THR A 162 -15.80 1.53 23.49
C THR A 162 -14.87 1.14 22.33
N ILE A 163 -14.72 2.00 21.31
CA ILE A 163 -14.01 1.69 20.06
C ILE A 163 -12.79 2.59 19.87
N TYR A 164 -12.94 3.92 19.92
CA TYR A 164 -11.83 4.83 19.62
C TYR A 164 -10.58 4.62 20.50
N PRO A 165 -10.70 4.26 21.80
CA PRO A 165 -9.52 3.96 22.62
C PRO A 165 -8.74 2.76 22.08
N LEU A 166 -9.44 1.73 21.60
CA LEU A 166 -8.81 0.54 21.03
C LEU A 166 -8.07 0.86 19.74
N ILE A 167 -8.60 1.77 18.92
CA ILE A 167 -7.95 2.24 17.69
C ILE A 167 -6.68 3.04 18.04
N ALA A 168 -6.79 3.98 19.00
CA ALA A 168 -5.65 4.78 19.47
C ALA A 168 -4.51 3.90 19.99
N SER A 169 -4.82 2.95 20.87
CA SER A 169 -3.82 2.02 21.42
C SER A 169 -3.23 1.11 20.34
N MET A 170 -4.02 0.64 19.37
CA MET A 170 -3.50 -0.19 18.28
C MET A 170 -2.54 0.58 17.37
N MET A 171 -2.87 1.83 17.02
CA MET A 171 -1.98 2.69 16.24
C MET A 171 -0.69 2.98 17.01
N ALA A 172 -0.78 3.26 18.31
CA ALA A 172 0.40 3.45 19.17
C ALA A 172 1.34 2.24 19.12
N LYS A 173 0.81 1.03 19.27
CA LYS A 173 1.58 -0.22 19.17
C LYS A 173 2.26 -0.36 17.81
N ILE A 174 1.54 -0.16 16.71
CA ILE A 174 2.09 -0.26 15.36
C ILE A 174 3.22 0.75 15.13
N HIS A 175 3.09 1.98 15.65
CA HIS A 175 4.14 3.00 15.53
C HIS A 175 5.44 2.63 16.29
N THR A 176 5.43 1.62 17.15
CA THR A 176 6.64 1.12 17.84
C THR A 176 7.36 -0.01 17.10
N VAL A 177 6.75 -0.59 16.07
CA VAL A 177 7.18 -1.84 15.41
C VAL A 177 8.53 -1.74 14.71
N HIS A 178 8.91 -0.56 14.22
CA HIS A 178 10.20 -0.37 13.56
C HIS A 178 10.79 1.00 13.91
N ARG A 179 12.00 0.99 14.47
CA ARG A 179 12.81 2.18 14.78
C ARG A 179 14.15 2.08 14.08
N ASP A 180 14.16 2.12 12.75
CA ASP A 180 15.40 2.46 12.07
C ASP A 180 15.66 3.96 12.31
N MET A 181 16.73 4.26 13.07
CA MET A 181 17.10 5.63 13.41
C MET A 181 17.47 6.48 12.18
N ASN A 182 17.73 5.85 11.03
CA ASN A 182 18.05 6.53 9.78
C ASN A 182 16.86 6.59 8.80
N ALA A 183 15.66 6.17 9.22
CA ALA A 183 14.49 6.21 8.35
C ALA A 183 14.13 7.64 7.97
N SER A 184 13.89 7.87 6.68
CA SER A 184 13.37 9.13 6.14
C SER A 184 11.85 9.00 5.89
N PRO A 185 11.07 10.08 6.04
CA PRO A 185 9.63 10.02 5.88
C PRO A 185 9.27 9.90 4.40
N CYS A 186 8.44 8.90 4.05
CA CYS A 186 8.08 8.65 2.65
C CYS A 186 7.14 9.71 2.03
N LEU A 187 6.46 10.51 2.87
CA LEU A 187 5.40 11.44 2.46
C LEU A 187 5.80 12.36 1.31
N TRP A 188 6.87 13.14 1.49
CA TRP A 188 7.25 14.15 0.52
C TRP A 188 7.66 13.56 -0.82
N TYR A 189 8.42 12.46 -0.79
CA TYR A 189 8.79 11.74 -2.01
C TYR A 189 7.57 11.22 -2.76
N LYS A 190 6.56 10.69 -2.05
CA LYS A 190 5.33 10.19 -2.66
C LYS A 190 4.50 11.33 -3.27
N ILE A 191 4.30 12.45 -2.57
CA ILE A 191 3.56 13.61 -3.12
C ILE A 191 4.30 14.16 -4.36
N GLU A 192 5.62 14.36 -4.27
CA GLU A 192 6.41 14.85 -5.40
C GLU A 192 6.32 13.93 -6.62
N LYS A 193 6.34 12.61 -6.40
CA LYS A 193 6.16 11.62 -7.47
C LYS A 193 4.77 11.71 -8.09
N GLN A 194 3.73 11.86 -7.28
CA GLN A 194 2.35 12.01 -7.77
C GLN A 194 2.21 13.28 -8.59
N LEU A 195 2.70 14.42 -8.11
CA LEU A 195 2.68 15.70 -8.84
C LEU A 195 3.31 15.61 -10.23
N LYS A 196 4.42 14.87 -10.36
CA LYS A 196 5.09 14.63 -11.65
C LYS A 196 4.29 13.72 -12.60
N LEU A 197 3.34 12.95 -12.08
CA LEU A 197 2.51 12.01 -12.84
C LEU A 197 1.13 12.58 -13.18
N ILE A 198 0.71 13.71 -12.59
CA ILE A 198 -0.54 14.37 -12.97
C ILE A 198 -0.42 14.81 -14.44
N PRO A 199 -1.37 14.43 -15.31
CA PRO A 199 -1.30 14.80 -16.72
C PRO A 199 -1.50 16.30 -16.89
N SER A 200 -0.80 16.92 -17.85
CA SER A 200 -1.04 18.32 -18.23
C SER A 200 -2.43 18.52 -18.85
N VAL A 201 -2.97 17.49 -19.51
CA VAL A 201 -4.32 17.47 -20.09
C VAL A 201 -4.91 16.07 -19.92
N TYR A 202 -6.11 15.98 -19.34
CA TYR A 202 -6.87 14.73 -19.23
C TYR A 202 -7.44 14.32 -20.59
N THR A 203 -7.41 13.01 -20.89
CA THR A 203 -7.93 12.49 -22.17
C THR A 203 -9.44 12.67 -22.32
N SER A 204 -10.18 12.68 -21.22
CA SER A 204 -11.62 12.97 -21.22
C SER A 204 -11.87 14.47 -21.13
N LYS A 205 -12.60 15.03 -22.10
CA LYS A 205 -12.99 16.45 -22.10
C LYS A 205 -13.77 16.84 -20.85
N ASN A 206 -14.67 15.98 -20.38
CA ASN A 206 -15.45 16.26 -19.16
C ASN A 206 -14.53 16.31 -17.93
N LYS A 207 -13.58 15.38 -17.80
CA LYS A 207 -12.60 15.39 -16.70
C LYS A 207 -11.70 16.62 -16.76
N GLN A 208 -11.30 17.05 -17.96
CA GLN A 208 -10.51 18.26 -18.16
C GLN A 208 -11.26 19.51 -17.71
N LEU A 209 -12.53 19.66 -18.11
CA LEU A 209 -13.36 20.79 -17.70
C LEU A 209 -13.52 20.87 -16.18
N ILE A 210 -13.87 19.75 -15.54
CA ILE A 210 -14.00 19.69 -14.07
C ILE A 210 -12.66 20.04 -13.39
N PHE A 211 -11.54 19.56 -13.94
CA PHE A 211 -10.22 19.86 -13.41
C PHE A 211 -9.90 21.36 -13.49
N GLU A 212 -10.15 21.99 -14.64
CA GLU A 212 -9.90 23.42 -14.85
C GLU A 212 -10.79 24.30 -13.96
N GLU A 213 -12.06 23.93 -13.79
CA GLU A 213 -13.00 24.62 -12.90
C GLU A 213 -12.59 24.52 -11.43
N THR A 214 -12.10 23.35 -11.03
CA THR A 214 -11.79 23.04 -9.63
C THR A 214 -10.42 23.56 -9.21
N PHE A 215 -9.43 23.46 -10.09
CA PHE A 215 -8.03 23.78 -9.81
C PHE A 215 -7.59 24.95 -10.70
N PRO A 216 -7.98 26.20 -10.36
CA PRO A 216 -7.52 27.37 -11.10
C PRO A 216 -5.99 27.45 -10.99
N ASN A 217 -5.32 27.58 -12.15
CA ASN A 217 -3.85 27.46 -12.33
C ASN A 217 -3.28 26.04 -12.26
N GLY A 218 -4.15 25.02 -12.25
CA GLY A 218 -3.81 23.61 -12.42
C GLY A 218 -2.71 23.10 -11.49
N ILE A 219 -1.73 22.41 -12.08
CA ILE A 219 -0.66 21.72 -11.35
C ILE A 219 0.30 22.70 -10.65
N GLU A 220 0.44 23.93 -11.16
CA GLU A 220 1.36 24.93 -10.57
C GLU A 220 0.93 25.32 -9.16
N PHE A 221 -0.37 25.46 -8.92
CA PHE A 221 -0.94 25.69 -7.60
C PHE A 221 -0.55 24.56 -6.63
N LEU A 222 -0.72 23.30 -7.04
CA LEU A 222 -0.39 22.14 -6.21
C LEU A 222 1.12 22.06 -5.88
N TRP A 223 1.99 22.43 -6.82
CA TRP A 223 3.44 22.52 -6.55
C TRP A 223 3.78 23.59 -5.52
N LYS A 224 3.16 24.78 -5.61
CA LYS A 224 3.36 25.85 -4.62
C LYS A 224 2.95 25.40 -3.23
N GLU A 225 1.78 24.78 -3.10
CA GLU A 225 1.29 24.24 -1.84
C GLU A 225 2.18 23.11 -1.29
N PHE A 226 2.66 22.21 -2.14
CA PHE A 226 3.62 21.17 -1.76
C PHE A 226 4.92 21.77 -1.19
N VAL A 227 5.52 22.75 -1.87
CA VAL A 227 6.76 23.40 -1.41
C VAL A 227 6.53 24.11 -0.07
N LEU A 228 5.41 24.83 0.07
CA LEU A 228 5.03 25.49 1.31
C LEU A 228 4.91 24.51 2.47
N LEU A 229 4.07 23.48 2.35
CA LEU A 229 3.87 22.48 3.41
C LEU A 229 5.16 21.76 3.75
N LYS A 230 5.94 21.32 2.75
CA LYS A 230 7.21 20.65 2.99
C LYS A 230 8.17 21.54 3.80
N SER A 231 8.21 22.84 3.50
CA SER A 231 9.10 23.79 4.19
C SER A 231 8.74 24.02 5.66
N ILE A 232 7.45 23.97 5.98
CA ILE A 232 6.91 24.18 7.34
C ILE A 232 6.96 22.86 8.12
N LEU A 233 6.31 21.82 7.61
CA LEU A 233 6.08 20.58 8.32
C LEU A 233 7.34 19.74 8.53
N SER A 234 8.36 19.90 7.67
CA SER A 234 9.66 19.24 7.90
C SER A 234 10.41 19.77 9.13
N LYS A 235 10.01 20.94 9.67
CA LYS A 235 10.62 21.56 10.85
C LYS A 235 9.85 21.29 12.15
N GLU A 236 8.69 20.66 12.07
CA GLU A 236 7.80 20.36 13.22
C GLU A 236 8.37 19.30 14.17
N ASN A 237 9.45 18.61 13.79
CA ASN A 237 10.08 17.55 14.57
C ASN A 237 9.12 16.42 14.99
N SER A 238 8.08 16.14 14.18
CA SER A 238 7.24 14.95 14.41
C SER A 238 8.08 13.68 14.24
N PRO A 239 8.02 12.72 15.18
CA PRO A 239 8.80 11.49 15.10
C PRO A 239 8.55 10.72 13.80
N ILE A 240 9.60 10.13 13.23
CA ILE A 240 9.48 9.21 12.12
C ILE A 240 9.27 7.81 12.68
N VAL A 241 8.12 7.22 12.37
CA VAL A 241 7.70 5.91 12.86
C VAL A 241 7.20 5.06 11.70
N PHE A 242 7.03 3.76 11.94
CA PHE A 242 6.31 2.92 10.98
C PHE A 242 4.83 3.30 10.98
N CYS A 243 4.32 3.73 9.82
CA CYS A 243 2.94 4.18 9.63
C CYS A 243 2.17 3.27 8.67
N HIS A 244 0.86 3.16 8.88
CA HIS A 244 -0.07 2.56 7.92
C HIS A 244 -0.21 3.42 6.66
N ASN A 245 -0.23 4.75 6.83
CA ASN A 245 -0.39 5.79 5.81
C ASN A 245 -1.74 5.82 5.07
N ASP A 246 -2.64 4.89 5.37
CA ASP A 246 -3.95 4.75 4.71
C ASP A 246 -5.00 4.13 5.65
N LEU A 247 -5.07 4.66 6.88
CA LEU A 247 -5.98 4.13 7.89
C LEU A 247 -7.40 4.72 7.76
N LEU A 248 -8.02 4.49 6.60
CA LEU A 248 -9.44 4.72 6.39
C LEU A 248 -10.30 3.74 7.18
N LEU A 249 -11.56 4.09 7.44
CA LEU A 249 -12.41 3.34 8.37
C LEU A 249 -12.63 1.87 7.94
N ALA A 250 -12.69 1.63 6.62
CA ALA A 250 -12.84 0.29 6.06
C ALA A 250 -11.64 -0.64 6.32
N ASN A 251 -10.48 -0.08 6.68
CA ASN A 251 -9.26 -0.82 6.99
C ASN A 251 -9.16 -1.17 8.49
N ILE A 252 -10.22 -0.91 9.27
CA ILE A 252 -10.28 -1.16 10.70
C ILE A 252 -11.38 -2.17 11.00
N ILE A 253 -10.98 -3.32 11.56
CA ILE A 253 -11.89 -4.41 11.93
C ILE A 253 -12.02 -4.48 13.46
N HIS A 254 -13.25 -4.40 13.95
CA HIS A 254 -13.60 -4.52 15.36
C HIS A 254 -14.10 -5.91 15.70
N GLN A 255 -13.47 -6.54 16.68
CA GLN A 255 -13.72 -7.91 17.14
C GLN A 255 -14.20 -7.93 18.59
N GLY A 256 -15.01 -6.93 19.00
CA GLY A 256 -15.53 -6.80 20.36
C GLY A 256 -14.57 -6.05 21.30
N ASN A 257 -13.52 -6.71 21.79
CA ASN A 257 -12.52 -6.09 22.68
C ASN A 257 -11.17 -5.81 21.99
N LYS A 258 -11.09 -6.08 20.69
CA LYS A 258 -9.86 -5.95 19.89
C LYS A 258 -10.14 -5.20 18.59
N ILE A 259 -9.16 -4.41 18.17
CA ILE A 259 -9.08 -3.82 16.85
C ILE A 259 -7.96 -4.51 16.07
N THR A 260 -8.18 -4.75 14.78
CA THR A 260 -7.17 -5.24 13.84
C THR A 260 -7.18 -4.32 12.63
N PHE A 261 -6.01 -3.80 12.24
CA PHE A 261 -5.87 -3.07 10.99
C PHE A 261 -5.50 -4.04 9.86
N ILE A 262 -5.96 -3.73 8.65
CA ILE A 262 -5.73 -4.51 7.43
C ILE A 262 -5.31 -3.58 6.31
N ASP A 263 -4.85 -4.16 5.20
CA ASP A 263 -4.50 -3.43 3.98
C ASP A 263 -3.32 -2.44 4.11
N TYR A 264 -2.15 -2.99 4.43
CA TYR A 264 -0.90 -2.25 4.60
C TYR A 264 -0.19 -1.88 3.30
N GLU A 265 -0.88 -1.75 2.17
CA GLU A 265 -0.26 -1.47 0.85
C GLU A 265 0.56 -0.17 0.85
N TYR A 266 0.08 0.85 1.57
CA TYR A 266 0.75 2.15 1.67
C TYR A 266 1.74 2.25 2.84
N ALA A 267 1.88 1.19 3.64
CA ALA A 267 2.64 1.22 4.87
C ALA A 267 4.14 1.43 4.62
N SER A 268 4.74 2.30 5.44
CA SER A 268 6.13 2.75 5.31
C SER A 268 6.47 3.66 6.48
N CYS A 269 7.77 3.87 6.74
CA CYS A 269 8.20 4.92 7.64
C CYS A 269 7.69 6.29 7.18
N ASN A 270 7.08 7.03 8.09
CA ASN A 270 6.54 8.36 7.86
C ASN A 270 6.42 9.13 9.19
N TYR A 271 5.93 10.38 9.13
CA TYR A 271 5.66 11.16 10.32
C TYR A 271 4.50 10.56 11.13
N GLN A 272 4.70 10.43 12.44
CA GLN A 272 3.67 9.99 13.39
C GLN A 272 2.40 10.86 13.28
N ALA A 273 2.57 12.18 13.22
CA ALA A 273 1.46 13.12 13.11
C ALA A 273 0.68 12.99 11.80
N TYR A 274 1.33 12.55 10.71
CA TYR A 274 0.65 12.29 9.44
C TYR A 274 -0.32 11.14 9.55
N ASP A 275 0.08 10.00 10.13
CA ASP A 275 -0.80 8.81 10.15
C ASP A 275 -2.04 9.05 11.02
N ILE A 276 -1.86 9.72 12.16
CA ILE A 276 -2.96 10.13 13.04
C ILE A 276 -3.86 11.16 12.34
N GLY A 277 -3.26 12.21 11.75
CA GLY A 277 -4.01 13.25 11.03
C GLY A 277 -4.78 12.71 9.84
N ASN A 278 -4.18 11.76 9.11
CA ASN A 278 -4.85 11.04 8.04
C ASN A 278 -6.06 10.28 8.57
N HIS A 279 -5.90 9.49 9.63
CA HIS A 279 -7.01 8.76 10.23
C HIS A 279 -8.18 9.69 10.65
N PHE A 280 -7.89 10.83 11.26
CA PHE A 280 -8.93 11.82 11.58
C PHE A 280 -9.60 12.43 10.36
N ALA A 281 -8.86 12.64 9.26
CA ALA A 281 -9.44 13.10 8.01
C ALA A 281 -10.44 12.07 7.44
N GLU A 282 -10.20 10.77 7.63
CA GLU A 282 -11.09 9.71 7.14
C GLU A 282 -12.41 9.57 7.93
N PHE A 283 -12.61 10.34 9.01
CA PHE A 283 -13.89 10.39 9.72
C PHE A 283 -14.99 11.03 8.87
N SER A 284 -14.62 11.81 7.85
CA SER A 284 -15.56 12.37 6.88
C SER A 284 -16.13 11.34 5.91
N GLY A 285 -15.57 10.13 5.85
CA GLY A 285 -15.89 9.15 4.82
C GLY A 285 -15.22 9.46 3.47
N VAL A 286 -15.37 8.53 2.52
CA VAL A 286 -14.71 8.57 1.19
C VAL A 286 -15.71 8.79 0.05
N THR A 287 -16.85 8.09 0.06
CA THR A 287 -17.87 8.19 -1.01
C THR A 287 -18.81 9.36 -0.80
N GLU A 288 -19.31 9.52 0.43
CA GLU A 288 -20.15 10.65 0.85
C GLU A 288 -19.36 11.44 1.89
N MET A 289 -18.54 12.39 1.42
CA MET A 289 -17.67 13.17 2.29
C MET A 289 -18.46 14.20 3.10
N ASP A 290 -18.46 14.05 4.42
CA ASP A 290 -18.98 15.04 5.37
C ASP A 290 -17.89 15.50 6.34
N TYR A 291 -17.25 16.63 6.02
CA TYR A 291 -16.20 17.20 6.87
C TYR A 291 -16.70 17.76 8.20
N SER A 292 -18.02 17.87 8.42
CA SER A 292 -18.56 18.17 9.75
C SER A 292 -18.29 17.05 10.76
N LEU A 293 -18.04 15.83 10.26
CA LEU A 293 -17.70 14.67 11.09
C LEU A 293 -16.24 14.65 11.54
N PHE A 294 -15.37 15.53 11.03
CA PHE A 294 -14.00 15.64 11.52
C PHE A 294 -13.99 15.88 13.04
N PRO A 295 -13.15 15.17 13.83
CA PRO A 295 -13.20 15.25 15.28
C PRO A 295 -12.85 16.64 15.81
N GLY A 296 -13.65 17.15 16.75
CA GLY A 296 -13.37 18.38 17.48
C GLY A 296 -12.18 18.24 18.44
N GLU A 297 -11.71 19.37 18.96
CA GLU A 297 -10.51 19.45 19.80
C GLU A 297 -10.55 18.52 21.01
N ASP A 298 -11.64 18.51 21.79
CA ASP A 298 -11.77 17.68 22.99
C ASP A 298 -11.64 16.18 22.69
N PHE A 299 -12.26 15.73 21.59
CA PHE A 299 -12.14 14.35 21.14
C PHE A 299 -10.71 14.03 20.72
N GLN A 300 -10.09 14.91 19.91
CA GLN A 300 -8.72 14.70 19.46
C GLN A 300 -7.76 14.64 20.64
N ARG A 301 -7.83 15.58 21.60
CA ARG A 301 -6.98 15.57 22.80
C ARG A 301 -7.15 14.30 23.62
N SER A 302 -8.39 13.84 23.80
CA SER A 302 -8.68 12.58 24.51
C SER A 302 -8.08 11.37 23.78
N TRP A 303 -8.22 11.32 22.45
CA TRP A 303 -7.65 10.27 21.60
C TRP A 303 -6.12 10.27 21.65
N LEU A 304 -5.50 11.45 21.52
CA LEU A 304 -4.06 11.64 21.51
C LEU A 304 -3.43 11.31 22.86
N ARG A 305 -4.12 11.60 23.97
CA ARG A 305 -3.68 11.21 25.31
C ARG A 305 -3.58 9.68 25.43
N ILE A 306 -4.62 8.95 25.06
CA ILE A 306 -4.63 7.47 25.07
C ILE A 306 -3.51 6.91 24.18
N TYR A 307 -3.37 7.49 22.98
CA TYR A 307 -2.29 7.12 22.07
C TYR A 307 -0.91 7.30 22.71
N LEU A 308 -0.64 8.47 23.32
CA LEU A 308 0.64 8.79 23.95
C LEU A 308 0.91 7.93 25.19
N GLU A 309 -0.13 7.62 25.97
CA GLU A 309 -0.02 6.75 27.15
C GLU A 309 0.43 5.35 26.72
N GLU A 310 -0.21 4.77 25.71
CA GLU A 310 0.18 3.46 25.17
C GLU A 310 1.57 3.52 24.51
N TYR A 311 1.86 4.59 23.76
CA TYR A 311 3.13 4.76 23.08
C TYR A 311 4.29 4.86 24.09
N TYR A 312 4.19 5.72 25.10
CA TYR A 312 5.21 5.87 26.14
C TYR A 312 5.34 4.65 27.04
N ASN A 313 4.24 3.94 27.33
CA ASN A 313 4.32 2.66 28.05
C ASN A 313 5.25 1.66 27.34
N ILE A 314 5.32 1.70 26.00
CA ILE A 314 6.20 0.83 25.21
C ILE A 314 7.58 1.48 25.00
N THR A 315 7.65 2.79 24.75
CA THR A 315 8.89 3.45 24.32
C THR A 315 9.74 3.99 25.46
N SER A 316 9.11 4.41 26.55
CA SER A 316 9.72 5.12 27.67
C SER A 316 8.85 4.93 28.93
N PRO A 317 8.82 3.72 29.53
CA PRO A 317 7.82 3.34 30.54
C PRO A 317 7.78 4.24 31.79
N SER A 318 8.87 4.95 32.08
CA SER A 318 8.96 5.90 33.20
C SER A 318 8.43 7.30 32.87
N ARG A 319 8.08 7.59 31.62
CA ARG A 319 7.57 8.90 31.18
C ARG A 319 6.06 8.95 31.35
N VAL A 320 5.59 9.98 32.03
CA VAL A 320 4.16 10.29 32.16
C VAL A 320 3.75 11.28 31.07
N VAL A 321 2.57 11.10 30.48
CA VAL A 321 2.04 12.01 29.46
C VAL A 321 1.60 13.33 30.08
N SER A 322 2.31 14.40 29.77
CA SER A 322 1.96 15.76 30.18
C SER A 322 0.91 16.40 29.26
N GLU A 323 0.28 17.49 29.69
CA GLU A 323 -0.57 18.31 28.80
C GLU A 323 0.25 18.93 27.65
N GLU A 324 1.53 19.23 27.89
CA GLU A 324 2.42 19.76 26.85
C GLU A 324 2.66 18.74 25.73
N ASP A 325 2.82 17.45 26.09
CA ASP A 325 2.95 16.37 25.11
C ASP A 325 1.72 16.28 24.20
N VAL A 326 0.53 16.31 24.81
CA VAL A 326 -0.76 16.27 24.08
C VAL A 326 -0.94 17.52 23.22
N SER A 327 -0.65 18.71 23.76
CA SER A 327 -0.76 19.98 23.04
C SER A 327 0.18 20.03 21.83
N THR A 328 1.42 19.59 22.00
CA THR A 328 2.43 19.51 20.93
C THR A 328 1.96 18.57 19.83
N LEU A 329 1.56 17.35 20.19
CA LEU A 329 1.09 16.37 19.21
C LEU A 329 -0.20 16.84 18.52
N TYR A 330 -1.12 17.47 19.24
CA TYR A 330 -2.35 18.04 18.69
C TYR A 330 -2.06 19.09 17.59
N GLN A 331 -1.14 20.01 17.85
CA GLN A 331 -0.73 21.02 16.86
C GLN A 331 -0.08 20.37 15.64
N GLN A 332 0.85 19.44 15.85
CA GLN A 332 1.49 18.70 14.76
C GLN A 332 0.44 17.95 13.92
N VAL A 333 -0.44 17.17 14.54
CA VAL A 333 -1.47 16.38 13.86
C VAL A 333 -2.36 17.27 13.01
N ASN A 334 -2.90 18.36 13.55
CA ASN A 334 -3.78 19.25 12.79
C ASN A 334 -3.08 19.95 11.62
N ARG A 335 -1.77 20.22 11.74
CA ARG A 335 -0.96 20.71 10.61
C ARG A 335 -0.68 19.62 9.58
N PHE A 336 -0.42 18.38 10.00
CA PHE A 336 -0.20 17.25 9.09
C PHE A 336 -1.48 16.74 8.40
N VAL A 337 -2.67 17.04 8.93
CA VAL A 337 -3.95 16.85 8.20
C VAL A 337 -3.91 17.58 6.85
N LEU A 338 -3.28 18.75 6.77
CA LEU A 338 -3.09 19.47 5.50
C LEU A 338 -2.30 18.62 4.48
N ALA A 339 -1.25 17.94 4.94
CA ALA A 339 -0.48 17.07 4.08
C ALA A 339 -1.25 15.81 3.64
N SER A 340 -2.16 15.29 4.49
CA SER A 340 -3.08 14.21 4.10
C SER A 340 -4.02 14.67 2.97
N HIS A 341 -4.65 15.84 3.11
CA HIS A 341 -5.51 16.36 2.04
C HIS A 341 -4.75 16.56 0.73
N LEU A 342 -3.55 17.16 0.78
CA LEU A 342 -2.72 17.33 -0.42
C LEU A 342 -2.34 15.98 -1.04
N TYR A 343 -1.90 15.02 -0.24
CA TYR A 343 -1.51 13.68 -0.72
C TYR A 343 -2.66 12.99 -1.45
N TRP A 344 -3.84 12.96 -0.84
CA TRP A 344 -4.99 12.25 -1.43
C TRP A 344 -5.60 13.01 -2.61
N ALA A 345 -5.51 14.35 -2.62
CA ALA A 345 -5.85 15.13 -3.80
C ALA A 345 -4.92 14.81 -4.98
N THR A 346 -3.59 14.84 -4.78
CA THR A 346 -2.64 14.54 -5.87
C THR A 346 -2.73 13.09 -6.32
N TRP A 347 -2.95 12.14 -5.40
CA TRP A 347 -3.24 10.75 -5.73
C TRP A 347 -4.48 10.64 -6.63
N ALA A 348 -5.57 11.30 -6.27
CA ALA A 348 -6.82 11.22 -7.02
C ALA A 348 -6.67 11.80 -8.43
N LEU A 349 -5.97 12.93 -8.57
CA LEU A 349 -5.70 13.51 -9.88
C LEU A 349 -4.93 12.55 -10.81
N VAL A 350 -3.92 11.84 -10.29
CA VAL A 350 -3.23 10.79 -11.06
C VAL A 350 -4.20 9.66 -11.44
N GLN A 351 -5.03 9.22 -10.50
CA GLN A 351 -6.01 8.15 -10.73
C GLN A 351 -7.10 8.55 -11.73
N GLY A 352 -7.47 9.82 -11.81
CA GLY A 352 -8.47 10.33 -12.75
C GLY A 352 -8.15 10.03 -14.22
N GLN A 353 -6.88 9.87 -14.56
CA GLN A 353 -6.42 9.51 -15.90
C GLN A 353 -6.24 8.01 -16.11
N HIS A 354 -5.86 7.26 -15.07
CA HIS A 354 -5.36 5.89 -15.21
C HIS A 354 -6.26 4.80 -14.64
N SER A 355 -7.14 5.15 -13.70
CA SER A 355 -8.01 4.19 -13.03
C SER A 355 -9.19 3.80 -13.93
N SER A 356 -9.51 2.50 -13.94
CA SER A 356 -10.72 1.95 -14.54
C SER A 356 -11.89 1.85 -13.55
N ILE A 357 -11.68 2.24 -12.28
CA ILE A 357 -12.71 2.22 -11.25
C ILE A 357 -13.73 3.32 -11.55
N ASP A 358 -15.01 2.97 -11.42
CA ASP A 358 -16.12 3.91 -11.51
C ASP A 358 -16.20 4.77 -10.23
N PHE A 359 -15.36 5.81 -10.20
CA PHE A 359 -15.24 6.76 -9.09
C PHE A 359 -14.83 8.12 -9.64
N ASP A 360 -15.44 9.20 -9.15
CA ASP A 360 -15.12 10.56 -9.58
C ASP A 360 -13.87 11.10 -8.85
N PHE A 361 -12.71 10.68 -9.34
CA PHE A 361 -11.42 11.05 -8.77
C PHE A 361 -11.13 12.56 -8.81
N ILE A 362 -11.59 13.28 -9.85
CA ILE A 362 -11.30 14.72 -9.97
C ILE A 362 -12.09 15.48 -8.92
N ARG A 363 -13.38 15.17 -8.77
CA ARG A 363 -14.22 15.73 -7.72
C ARG A 363 -13.75 15.33 -6.32
N TYR A 364 -13.29 14.10 -6.13
CA TYR A 364 -12.71 13.71 -4.84
C TYR A 364 -11.48 14.56 -4.50
N GLY A 365 -10.57 14.77 -5.45
CA GLY A 365 -9.43 15.66 -5.27
C GLY A 365 -9.84 17.12 -4.98
N ALA A 366 -10.92 17.59 -5.62
CA ALA A 366 -11.53 18.90 -5.38
C ALA A 366 -11.90 19.10 -3.91
N GLU A 367 -12.70 18.19 -3.37
CA GLU A 367 -13.21 18.28 -2.01
C GLU A 367 -12.07 18.20 -0.98
N ARG A 368 -11.06 17.34 -1.22
CA ARG A 368 -9.86 17.31 -0.38
C ARG A 368 -9.13 18.66 -0.37
N MET A 369 -8.95 19.30 -1.52
CA MET A 369 -8.28 20.62 -1.58
C MET A 369 -9.13 21.76 -1.03
N LYS A 370 -10.45 21.69 -1.14
CA LYS A 370 -11.35 22.65 -0.52
C LYS A 370 -11.23 22.60 1.01
N GLU A 371 -11.24 21.41 1.58
CA GLU A 371 -11.06 21.23 3.02
C GLU A 371 -9.65 21.62 3.47
N TYR A 372 -8.62 21.31 2.65
CA TYR A 372 -7.26 21.80 2.86
C TYR A 372 -7.21 23.32 3.05
N GLU A 373 -7.82 24.11 2.16
CA GLU A 373 -7.83 25.58 2.26
C GLU A 373 -8.61 26.11 3.48
N ILE A 374 -9.70 25.44 3.85
CA ILE A 374 -10.46 25.76 5.07
C ILE A 374 -9.59 25.54 6.31
N ARG A 375 -8.89 24.43 6.38
CA ARG A 375 -8.03 24.08 7.52
C ARG A 375 -6.75 24.90 7.57
N LYS A 376 -6.14 25.16 6.42
CA LYS A 376 -4.90 25.93 6.30
C LYS A 376 -5.04 27.25 7.04
N ARG A 377 -6.12 27.99 6.80
CA ARG A 377 -6.44 29.26 7.49
C ARG A 377 -6.59 29.19 9.01
N LYS A 378 -6.78 27.99 9.57
CA LYS A 378 -6.95 27.77 11.01
C LYS A 378 -5.64 27.36 11.69
N VAL A 379 -4.69 26.76 10.96
CA VAL A 379 -3.54 26.05 11.56
C VAL A 379 -2.18 26.54 11.06
N LEU A 380 -2.16 27.29 9.96
CA LEU A 380 -1.02 28.01 9.39
C LEU A 380 -1.38 29.48 9.23
#